data_AF-A0A2I0VFI6-F1
#
_entry.id   AF-A0A2I0VFI6-F1
#
_cell.length_a   1.000
_cell.length_b   1.000
_cell.length_c   1.000
_cell.angle_alpha   90.00
_cell.angle_beta   90.00
_cell.angle_gamma   90.00
#
_symmetry.space_group_name_H-M   'P 1'
#
loop_
_entity.id
_entity.type
_entity.pdbx_description
1 polymer ?
#
loop_
_entity_poly.entity_id
_entity_poly.type
_entity_poly.pdbx_seq_one_letter_code
_entity_poly.pdbx_strand_id
1 'polypeptide(L)' 'MLDTSDFVLVASDSSVLWNSFSDPTDTILQTQILRPDTTVLAKLSDDDFSDGRFKLLMQADGNLVFYQNAVPTATSYSP' A
#
# COMPACT_ATOMS: atom_id res chain seq x y z
N MET A 1 1.58 18.74 0.70
CA MET A 1 1.29 17.81 1.80
C MET A 1 0.07 18.35 2.53
N LEU A 2 -0.94 17.52 2.72
CA LEU A 2 -2.13 17.85 3.49
C LEU A 2 -1.89 17.57 4.98
N ASP A 3 -2.70 18.18 5.85
CA ASP A 3 -2.67 17.92 7.29
C ASP A 3 -3.09 16.49 7.66
N THR A 4 -3.69 15.76 6.70
CA THR A 4 -4.00 14.32 6.80
C THR A 4 -2.79 13.42 6.52
N SER A 5 -1.60 14.00 6.34
CA SER A 5 -0.36 13.32 5.93
C SER A 5 -0.35 12.79 4.50
N ASP A 6 -1.37 13.07 3.69
CA ASP A 6 -1.35 12.73 2.27
C ASP A 6 -0.48 13.74 1.49
N PHE A 7 0.55 13.23 0.81
CA PHE A 7 1.35 14.00 -0.13
C PHE A 7 0.71 13.98 -1.52
N VAL A 8 0.12 15.12 -1.91
CA VAL A 8 -0.61 15.28 -3.16
C VAL A 8 0.19 16.13 -4.15
N LEU A 9 0.31 15.65 -5.39
CA LEU A 9 0.77 16.43 -6.54
C LEU A 9 -0.43 16.97 -7.31
N VAL A 10 -0.49 18.29 -7.47
CA VAL A 10 -1.59 18.97 -8.15
C VAL A 10 -1.09 19.76 -9.36
N ALA A 11 -1.92 19.82 -10.41
CA ALA A 11 -1.68 20.66 -11.57
C ALA A 11 -2.04 22.13 -11.29
N SER A 12 -1.73 23.02 -12.24
CA SER A 12 -2.06 24.45 -12.15
C SER A 12 -3.56 24.73 -12.12
N ASP A 13 -4.38 23.84 -12.70
CA ASP A 13 -5.85 23.90 -12.65
C ASP A 13 -6.44 23.26 -11.38
N SER A 14 -5.60 22.91 -10.42
CA SER A 14 -5.95 22.23 -9.16
C SER A 14 -6.43 20.79 -9.31
N SER A 15 -6.30 20.16 -10.47
CA SER A 15 -6.53 18.72 -10.59
C SER A 15 -5.47 17.92 -9.84
N VAL A 16 -5.89 16.84 -9.16
CA VAL A 16 -4.98 15.90 -8.50
C VAL A 16 -4.38 14.99 -9.55
N LEU A 17 -3.05 15.07 -9.72
CA LEU A 17 -2.31 14.23 -10.66
C LEU A 17 -1.84 12.93 -10.02
N TRP A 18 -1.48 12.98 -8.74
CA TRP A 18 -1.01 11.84 -7.96
C TRP A 18 -1.13 12.14 -6.46
N ASN A 19 -1.25 11.10 -5.62
CA ASN A 19 -1.21 11.22 -4.16
C ASN A 19 -0.56 10.00 -3.52
N SER A 20 0.09 10.19 -2.37
CA SER A 20 0.72 9.08 -1.65
C SER A 20 -0.27 8.03 -1.15
N PHE A 21 -1.51 8.42 -0.84
CA PHE A 21 -2.50 7.51 -0.30
C PHE A 21 -2.99 6.46 -1.31
N SER A 22 -2.81 6.68 -2.62
CA SER A 22 -3.15 5.69 -3.65
C SER A 22 -2.16 4.53 -3.73
N ASP A 23 -0.96 4.70 -3.20
CA ASP A 23 0.13 3.71 -3.28
C ASP A 23 0.79 3.51 -1.89
N PRO A 24 0.09 2.86 -0.93
CA PRO A 24 0.65 2.59 0.39
C PRO A 24 1.87 1.66 0.35
N THR A 25 2.75 1.81 1.34
CA THR A 25 3.90 0.91 1.57
C THR A 25 3.54 -0.15 2.62
N ASP A 26 3.98 0.03 3.86
CA ASP A 26 3.87 -0.91 4.98
C ASP A 26 2.90 -0.45 6.07
N THR A 27 2.35 0.75 5.94
CA THR A 27 1.52 1.40 6.95
C THR A 27 0.23 1.93 6.33
N ILE A 28 -0.89 1.68 7.01
CA ILE A 28 -2.19 2.29 6.69
C ILE A 28 -2.40 3.47 7.62
N LEU A 29 -2.66 4.65 7.07
CA LEU A 29 -2.88 5.86 7.85
C LEU A 29 -4.38 6.14 8.07
N GLN A 30 -4.67 7.01 9.05
CA GLN A 30 -6.04 7.45 9.30
C GLN A 30 -6.62 8.10 8.04
N THR A 31 -7.89 7.80 7.72
CA THR A 31 -8.62 8.25 6.52
C THR A 31 -8.13 7.67 5.18
N GLN A 32 -7.07 6.87 5.16
CA GLN A 32 -6.64 6.20 3.94
C GLN A 32 -7.66 5.13 3.52
N ILE A 33 -8.04 5.17 2.25
CA ILE A 33 -8.99 4.22 1.65
C ILE A 33 -8.18 3.19 0.86
N LEU A 34 -8.26 1.93 1.25
CA LEU A 34 -7.76 0.81 0.44
C LEU A 34 -8.78 0.50 -0.66
N ARG A 35 -8.43 0.83 -1.89
CA ARG A 35 -9.25 0.49 -3.05
C ARG A 35 -9.08 -0.99 -3.39
N PRO A 36 -9.99 -1.57 -4.19
CA PRO A 36 -9.73 -2.87 -4.82
C PRO A 36 -8.32 -2.93 -5.42
N ASP A 37 -7.65 -4.06 -5.20
CA ASP A 37 -6.29 -4.38 -5.60
C ASP A 37 -5.18 -3.57 -4.90
N THR A 38 -5.51 -2.74 -3.90
CA THR A 38 -4.51 -2.08 -3.07
C THR A 38 -3.77 -3.10 -2.20
N THR A 39 -2.44 -3.03 -2.23
CA THR A 39 -1.54 -3.89 -1.47
C THR A 39 -0.77 -3.08 -0.44
N VAL A 40 -0.67 -3.59 0.78
CA VAL A 40 0.23 -3.10 1.83
C VAL A 40 1.26 -4.20 2.10
N LEU A 41 2.53 -3.91 1.90
CA LEU A 41 3.65 -4.84 2.05
C LEU A 41 4.51 -4.40 3.22
N ALA A 42 4.69 -5.29 4.19
CA ALA A 42 5.61 -5.05 5.28
C ALA A 42 7.04 -4.86 4.74
N LYS A 43 7.82 -3.99 5.37
CA LYS A 43 9.27 -3.88 5.11
C LYS A 43 9.99 -5.22 5.36
N LEU A 44 11.09 -5.47 4.64
CA LEU A 44 11.84 -6.71 4.72
C LEU A 44 12.51 -6.91 6.08
N SER A 45 13.05 -5.85 6.66
CA SER A 45 13.63 -5.84 8.02
C SER A 45 13.56 -4.44 8.63
N ASP A 46 14.12 -4.24 9.83
CA ASP A 46 14.04 -2.93 10.48
C ASP A 46 14.76 -1.82 9.73
N ASP A 47 15.88 -2.16 9.09
CA ASP A 47 16.74 -1.25 8.34
C ASP A 47 16.60 -1.39 6.82
N ASP A 48 15.74 -2.31 6.35
CA ASP A 48 15.51 -2.57 4.92
C ASP A 48 14.03 -2.37 4.58
N PHE A 49 13.75 -1.22 3.95
CA PHE A 49 12.42 -0.79 3.52
C PHE A 49 11.96 -1.39 2.19
N SER A 50 12.70 -2.35 1.62
CA SER A 50 12.22 -3.13 0.47
C SER A 50 11.07 -4.06 0.85
N ASP A 51 10.38 -4.58 -0.17
CA ASP A 51 9.21 -5.45 -0.01
C ASP A 51 9.55 -6.73 0.77
N GLY A 52 8.84 -6.94 1.87
CA GLY A 52 9.02 -8.06 2.78
C GLY A 52 8.11 -9.26 2.52
N ARG A 53 8.00 -10.09 3.56
CA ARG A 53 7.35 -11.40 3.50
C ARG A 53 5.86 -11.38 3.82
N PHE A 54 5.31 -10.24 4.24
CA PHE A 54 3.93 -10.15 4.71
C PHE A 54 3.18 -9.13 3.89
N LYS A 55 2.06 -9.55 3.32
CA LYS A 55 1.24 -8.77 2.41
C LYS A 55 -0.20 -8.74 2.91
N LEU A 56 -0.78 -7.55 2.99
CA LEU A 56 -2.21 -7.36 3.16
C LEU A 56 -2.79 -6.86 1.84
N LEU A 57 -3.74 -7.59 1.26
CA LEU A 57 -4.34 -7.28 -0.04
C LEU A 57 -5.82 -7.02 0.13
N MET A 58 -6.27 -5.84 -0.30
CA MET A 58 -7.68 -5.55 -0.53
C MET A 58 -8.07 -6.16 -1.87
N GLN A 59 -8.63 -7.36 -1.88
CA GLN A 59 -8.98 -8.07 -3.10
C GLN A 59 -10.16 -7.41 -3.83
N ALA A 60 -10.23 -7.63 -5.15
CA ALA A 60 -11.32 -7.12 -5.99
C ALA A 60 -12.72 -7.65 -5.59
N ASP A 61 -12.80 -8.76 -4.87
CA ASP A 61 -14.06 -9.35 -4.37
C ASP A 61 -14.58 -8.66 -3.08
N GLY A 62 -13.83 -7.70 -2.54
CA GLY A 62 -14.19 -6.99 -1.31
C GLY A 62 -13.59 -7.58 -0.04
N ASN A 63 -12.79 -8.66 -0.12
CA ASN A 63 -12.13 -9.24 1.04
C ASN A 63 -10.76 -8.60 1.29
N LEU A 64 -10.46 -8.30 2.56
CA LEU A 64 -9.13 -7.91 3.01
C LEU A 64 -8.41 -9.14 3.53
N VAL A 65 -7.39 -9.62 2.80
CA VAL A 65 -6.75 -10.91 3.07
C VAL A 65 -5.25 -10.74 3.33
N PHE A 66 -4.77 -11.47 4.33
CA PHE A 66 -3.36 -11.55 4.68
C PHE A 66 -2.68 -12.72 3.98
N TYR A 67 -1.53 -12.46 3.37
CA TYR A 67 -0.71 -13.42 2.66
C TYR A 67 0.72 -13.40 3.18
N GLN A 68 1.34 -14.57 3.21
CA GLN A 68 2.79 -14.69 3.29
C GLN A 68 3.37 -14.77 1.87
N ASN A 69 4.39 -13.96 1.60
CA ASN A 69 5.16 -13.98 0.36
C ASN A 69 6.50 -14.69 0.57
N ALA A 70 6.90 -15.49 -0.41
CA ALA A 70 8.26 -15.95 -0.51
C ALA A 70 9.16 -14.80 -1.01
N VAL A 71 10.35 -14.65 -0.42
CA VAL A 71 11.36 -13.68 -0.82
C VAL A 71 12.56 -14.46 -1.38
N PRO A 72 13.11 -14.10 -2.55
CA PRO A 72 12.89 -12.86 -3.30
C PRO A 72 11.82 -12.93 -4.41
N THR A 73 11.12 -14.07 -4.59
CA THR A 73 10.24 -14.27 -5.75
C THR A 73 8.89 -13.54 -5.67
N ALA A 74 8.53 -12.99 -4.52
CA ALA A 74 7.25 -12.34 -4.22
C ALA A 74 6.01 -13.22 -4.45
N THR A 75 6.19 -14.56 -4.53
CA THR A 75 5.10 -15.50 -4.70
C THR A 75 4.31 -15.64 -3.40
N SER A 76 3.01 -15.33 -3.44
CA SER A 76 2.12 -15.47 -2.29
C SER A 76 1.67 -16.91 -2.08
N TYR A 77 1.68 -17.37 -0.83
CA TYR A 77 1.04 -18.62 -0.45
C TYR A 77 -0.48 -18.44 -0.36
N SER A 78 -1.26 -19.45 -0.76
CA SER A 78 -2.70 -19.44 -0.49
C SER A 78 -2.93 -19.41 1.02
N PRO A 79 -3.87 -18.58 1.51
CA PRO A 79 -4.42 -18.71 2.86
C PRO A 79 -5.06 -20.09 3.05
#